data_AF-A0A7V2W8I8-F1
#
_entry.id   AF-A0A7V2W8I8-F1
#
_cell.length_a   1.000
_cell.length_b   1.000
_cell.length_c   1.000
_cell.angle_alpha   90.00
_cell.angle_beta   90.00
_cell.angle_gamma   90.00
#
_symmetry.space_group_name_H-M   'P 1'
#
loop_
_entity.id
_entity.type
_entity.pdbx_description
1 polymer ?
#
loop_
_entity_poly.entity_id
_entity_poly.type
_entity_poly.pdbx_seq_one_letter_code
_entity_poly.pdbx_strand_id
1 'polypeptide(L)'
;MGKKTGLAVPLRWLVPPLLASAAMFALHGAAEAGSIVDTVRAAIETNPELEEVRADRRAVDQELRQARARWLPSVDVRAAVGPERSHNTNTKDPIGGDDSEAMFRSEAELRISQLLFDGFETQGEIERQRARVDSAARRVEETAEFLALDAVEAHLEVLRRSRIVELNEQNVAEHERILAKVRRLEREGRGDIADVRQTEARLADARANLATARGRLAEAEASYQRLVGVKPENLLLDRAPAARLPKTAEEAAERASVSNPTVLIAAVDVDVAAAELKKARAGYYPTLSAELAANVADHANGVSMTTDQQSALLVLRYNLFRGGADIAREREAFHRLNEARAGLAKTRRQAEEQARVAFSALETAKARTRALRSKAEAQRRTRDAYASQFEIGQRSLLDLLDAENELFLARVALTTAEFTERFAAYRLLAVTGDLLATLDVAPPRETLDIERRPEDEPTPERIKEKSEPLVDPTMSPRPL
;
A
#
# COMPACT_ATOMS: atom_id res chain seq x y z
N MET A 1 -73.58 -19.06 -18.17
CA MET A 1 -73.90 -18.26 -19.38
C MET A 1 -73.32 -16.87 -19.17
N GLY A 2 -72.47 -16.37 -20.08
CA GLY A 2 -71.79 -15.05 -20.00
C GLY A 2 -70.30 -15.15 -19.61
N LYS A 3 -69.41 -15.49 -20.56
CA LYS A 3 -68.51 -14.60 -21.33
C LYS A 3 -67.45 -13.89 -20.43
N LYS A 4 -66.21 -14.40 -20.45
CA LYS A 4 -64.99 -13.83 -21.11
C LYS A 4 -64.67 -12.43 -20.58
N THR A 5 -63.52 -12.17 -19.97
CA THR A 5 -62.24 -11.96 -20.70
C THR A 5 -61.02 -12.15 -19.79
N GLY A 6 -60.03 -12.90 -20.26
CA GLY A 6 -58.69 -12.94 -19.67
C GLY A 6 -57.85 -11.74 -20.09
N LEU A 7 -56.94 -11.31 -19.21
CA LEU A 7 -55.80 -10.48 -19.57
C LEU A 7 -54.55 -11.35 -19.45
N ALA A 8 -54.08 -11.85 -20.58
CA ALA A 8 -52.70 -12.28 -20.76
C ALA A 8 -51.91 -11.07 -21.24
N VAL A 9 -50.83 -10.72 -20.53
CA VAL A 9 -49.87 -9.71 -20.97
C VAL A 9 -48.61 -10.44 -21.45
N PRO A 10 -48.32 -10.48 -22.77
CA PRO A 10 -47.01 -10.82 -23.26
C PRO A 10 -46.27 -9.53 -23.63
N LEU A 11 -45.11 -9.27 -23.00
CA LEU A 11 -44.18 -8.28 -23.52
C LEU A 11 -42.86 -8.98 -23.82
N ARG A 12 -42.74 -9.43 -25.07
CA ARG A 12 -41.52 -9.92 -25.69
C ARG A 12 -41.12 -8.93 -26.79
N TRP A 13 -39.86 -8.48 -26.67
CA TRP A 13 -38.92 -8.03 -27.70
C TRP A 13 -39.07 -6.59 -28.23
N LEU A 14 -37.98 -5.83 -28.07
CA LEU A 14 -37.27 -5.18 -29.18
C LEU A 14 -35.85 -4.81 -28.71
N VAL A 15 -34.91 -5.70 -29.02
CA VAL A 15 -33.54 -5.30 -29.36
C VAL A 15 -33.64 -4.65 -30.75
N PRO A 16 -32.90 -3.56 -31.01
CA PRO A 16 -32.19 -3.51 -32.27
C PRO A 16 -30.68 -3.26 -32.10
N PRO A 17 -29.88 -3.72 -33.07
CA PRO A 17 -28.43 -3.83 -32.96
C PRO A 17 -27.69 -2.96 -34.01
N LEU A 18 -26.35 -3.03 -34.04
CA LEU A 18 -25.44 -2.50 -35.07
C LEU A 18 -25.37 -0.95 -35.15
N LEU A 19 -24.27 -0.27 -35.46
CA LEU A 19 -22.88 -0.60 -35.82
C LEU A 19 -22.13 0.75 -35.81
N ALA A 20 -20.82 0.70 -35.58
CA ALA A 20 -19.83 1.61 -36.15
C ALA A 20 -19.97 3.12 -35.85
N SER A 21 -19.35 3.57 -34.76
CA SER A 21 -18.58 4.81 -34.78
C SER A 21 -17.21 4.45 -34.22
N ALA A 22 -16.32 4.01 -35.12
CA ALA A 22 -15.23 4.85 -35.60
C ALA A 22 -14.29 5.20 -34.46
N ALA A 23 -13.22 4.40 -34.37
CA ALA A 23 -11.88 4.75 -33.96
C ALA A 23 -11.71 6.25 -33.66
N MET A 24 -12.07 6.66 -32.44
CA MET A 24 -11.62 7.91 -31.89
C MET A 24 -10.22 7.62 -31.38
N PHE A 25 -9.25 8.07 -32.17
CA PHE A 25 -7.87 8.28 -31.79
C PHE A 25 -7.82 8.78 -30.33
N ALA A 26 -7.58 7.88 -29.39
CA ALA A 26 -6.69 8.23 -28.31
C ALA A 26 -5.30 8.19 -28.96
N LEU A 27 -4.90 9.33 -29.53
CA LEU A 27 -3.55 9.81 -29.25
C LEU A 27 -3.43 9.76 -27.73
N HIS A 28 -3.03 8.60 -27.19
CA HIS A 28 -2.19 8.63 -26.01
C HIS A 28 -1.02 9.45 -26.51
N GLY A 29 -1.00 10.74 -26.17
CA GLY A 29 0.23 11.47 -26.20
C GLY A 29 1.24 10.52 -25.55
N ALA A 30 2.32 10.24 -26.26
CA ALA A 30 3.51 9.81 -25.58
C ALA A 30 3.77 10.93 -24.57
N ALA A 31 3.22 10.77 -23.35
CA ALA A 31 3.80 11.39 -22.19
C ALA A 31 5.26 11.00 -22.34
N GLU A 32 6.12 12.01 -22.52
CA GLU A 32 7.55 11.79 -22.65
C GLU A 32 7.97 11.01 -21.42
N ALA A 33 8.02 9.68 -21.53
CA ALA A 33 8.29 8.76 -20.44
C ALA A 33 9.79 8.76 -20.12
N GLY A 34 10.36 9.96 -20.06
CA GLY A 34 11.76 10.19 -19.82
C GLY A 34 12.02 10.57 -18.37
N SER A 35 11.13 11.30 -17.69
CA SER A 35 11.46 11.82 -16.36
C SER A 35 11.25 10.80 -15.24
N ILE A 36 11.87 11.05 -14.08
CA ILE A 36 11.61 10.29 -12.85
C ILE A 36 10.14 10.45 -12.43
N VAL A 37 9.57 11.65 -12.59
CA VAL A 37 8.19 11.95 -12.23
C VAL A 37 7.21 11.11 -13.06
N ASP A 38 7.45 10.99 -14.37
CA ASP A 38 6.60 10.19 -15.24
C ASP A 38 6.72 8.70 -14.94
N THR A 39 7.94 8.24 -14.58
CA THR A 39 8.14 6.86 -14.12
C THR A 39 7.33 6.57 -12.85
N VAL A 40 7.37 7.47 -11.86
CA VAL A 40 6.61 7.32 -10.61
C VAL A 40 5.10 7.37 -10.88
N ARG A 41 4.63 8.29 -11.73
CA ARG A 41 3.22 8.38 -12.13
C ARG A 41 2.75 7.08 -12.79
N ALA A 42 3.50 6.57 -13.77
CA ALA A 42 3.16 5.33 -14.45
C ALA A 42 3.13 4.12 -13.49
N ALA A 43 4.08 4.03 -12.56
CA ALA A 43 4.07 2.98 -11.53
C ALA A 43 2.81 3.06 -10.65
N ILE A 44 2.46 4.25 -10.14
CA ILE A 44 1.27 4.46 -9.31
C ILE A 44 -0.04 4.20 -10.07
N GLU A 45 -0.07 4.41 -11.38
CA GLU A 45 -1.26 4.18 -12.19
C GLU A 45 -1.45 2.69 -12.56
N THR A 46 -0.37 1.94 -12.75
CA THR A 46 -0.41 0.60 -13.36
C THR A 46 -0.05 -0.54 -12.44
N ASN A 47 0.62 -0.30 -11.31
CA ASN A 47 1.16 -1.37 -10.49
C ASN A 47 0.05 -2.11 -9.70
N PRO A 48 -0.04 -3.46 -9.82
CA PRO A 48 -1.07 -4.26 -9.14
C PRO A 48 -1.03 -4.21 -7.60
N GLU A 49 0.15 -4.00 -6.99
CA GLU A 49 0.30 -3.93 -5.53
C GLU A 49 -0.47 -2.73 -4.96
N LEU A 50 -0.43 -1.59 -5.65
CA LEU A 50 -1.20 -0.43 -5.22
C LEU A 50 -2.71 -0.64 -5.45
N GLU A 51 -3.12 -1.36 -6.49
CA GLU A 51 -4.54 -1.67 -6.72
C GLU A 51 -5.10 -2.63 -5.66
N GLU A 52 -4.30 -3.56 -5.13
CA GLU A 52 -4.69 -4.41 -4.00
C GLU A 52 -5.09 -3.57 -2.78
N VAL A 53 -4.24 -2.62 -2.38
CA VAL A 53 -4.50 -1.75 -1.23
C VAL A 53 -5.63 -0.75 -1.50
N ARG A 54 -5.78 -0.27 -2.74
CA ARG A 54 -6.95 0.55 -3.14
C ARG A 54 -8.25 -0.25 -3.03
N ALA A 55 -8.26 -1.50 -3.48
CA ALA A 55 -9.43 -2.36 -3.39
C ALA A 55 -9.79 -2.66 -1.93
N ASP A 56 -8.80 -2.91 -1.06
CA ASP A 56 -8.99 -3.06 0.38
C ASP A 56 -9.62 -1.80 1.01
N ARG A 57 -9.09 -0.60 0.72
CA ARG A 57 -9.70 0.67 1.15
C ARG A 57 -11.18 0.72 0.73
N ARG A 58 -11.49 0.50 -0.54
CA ARG A 58 -12.88 0.54 -1.04
C ARG A 58 -13.79 -0.50 -0.37
N ALA A 59 -13.23 -1.64 0.06
CA ALA A 59 -13.95 -2.64 0.84
C ALA A 59 -14.23 -2.14 2.27
N VAL A 60 -13.25 -1.54 2.95
CA VAL A 60 -13.43 -0.94 4.28
C VAL A 60 -14.46 0.20 4.26
N ASP A 61 -14.57 0.97 3.16
CA ASP A 61 -15.66 1.93 2.97
C ASP A 61 -17.04 1.25 3.01
N GLN A 62 -17.17 0.03 2.46
CA GLN A 62 -18.41 -0.73 2.54
C GLN A 62 -18.71 -1.21 3.95
N GLU A 63 -17.68 -1.57 4.71
CA GLU A 63 -17.84 -1.96 6.12
C GLU A 63 -18.34 -0.79 6.97
N LEU A 64 -17.88 0.44 6.71
CA LEU A 64 -18.44 1.65 7.32
C LEU A 64 -19.91 1.85 6.94
N ARG A 65 -20.29 1.59 5.67
CA ARG A 65 -21.70 1.64 5.25
C ARG A 65 -22.55 0.58 5.96
N GLN A 66 -22.02 -0.64 6.14
CA GLN A 66 -22.68 -1.70 6.89
C GLN A 66 -22.88 -1.31 8.37
N ALA A 67 -21.88 -0.70 9.00
CA ALA A 67 -22.01 -0.20 10.37
C ALA A 67 -23.11 0.88 10.49
N ARG A 68 -23.18 1.80 9.53
CA ARG A 68 -24.25 2.82 9.47
C ARG A 68 -25.63 2.20 9.24
N ALA A 69 -25.72 1.14 8.45
CA ALA A 69 -26.97 0.45 8.14
C ALA A 69 -27.62 -0.19 9.38
N ARG A 70 -26.86 -0.42 10.48
CA ARG A 70 -27.44 -0.88 11.76
C ARG A 70 -28.43 0.12 12.37
N TRP A 71 -28.36 1.40 11.99
CA TRP A 71 -29.37 2.41 12.37
C TRP A 71 -30.59 2.46 11.46
N LEU A 72 -30.63 1.66 10.39
CA LEU A 72 -31.77 1.59 9.48
C LEU A 72 -32.70 0.42 9.88
N PRO A 73 -33.98 0.45 9.46
CA PRO A 73 -34.89 -0.65 9.76
C PRO A 73 -34.47 -1.93 9.03
N SER A 74 -34.54 -3.07 9.71
CA SER A 74 -34.57 -4.38 9.06
C SER A 74 -36.01 -4.75 8.69
N VAL A 75 -36.18 -5.41 7.55
CA VAL A 75 -37.46 -5.97 7.12
C VAL A 75 -37.23 -7.42 6.77
N ASP A 76 -37.83 -8.31 7.55
CA ASP A 76 -37.61 -9.75 7.50
C ASP A 76 -38.94 -10.46 7.21
N VAL A 77 -38.91 -11.42 6.29
CA VAL A 77 -40.05 -12.29 5.99
C VAL A 77 -39.70 -13.71 6.40
N ARG A 78 -40.58 -14.33 7.19
CA ARG A 78 -40.49 -15.74 7.57
C ARG A 78 -41.71 -16.47 7.05
N ALA A 79 -41.50 -17.52 6.25
CA ALA A 79 -42.56 -18.43 5.85
C ALA A 79 -42.23 -19.85 6.34
N ALA A 80 -43.21 -20.54 6.92
CA ALA A 80 -43.06 -21.89 7.43
C ALA A 80 -44.26 -22.74 7.02
N VAL A 81 -44.02 -24.02 6.67
CA VAL A 81 -45.08 -24.97 6.34
C VAL A 81 -44.64 -26.38 6.73
N GLY A 82 -45.54 -27.17 7.30
CA GLY A 82 -45.24 -28.55 7.68
C GLY A 82 -46.25 -29.16 8.64
N PRO A 83 -46.16 -30.48 8.90
CA PRO A 83 -46.99 -31.14 9.90
C PRO A 83 -46.62 -30.66 11.32
N GLU A 84 -47.63 -30.32 12.11
CA GLU A 84 -47.52 -29.92 13.51
C GLU A 84 -48.44 -30.81 14.34
N ARG A 85 -47.92 -31.37 15.45
CA ARG A 85 -48.73 -32.02 16.47
C ARG A 85 -48.76 -31.14 17.71
N SER A 86 -49.94 -30.67 18.10
CA SER A 86 -50.15 -29.76 19.21
C SER A 86 -50.85 -30.46 20.37
N HIS A 87 -50.44 -30.13 21.60
CA HIS A 87 -51.10 -30.52 22.84
C HIS A 87 -51.10 -29.29 23.75
N ASN A 88 -52.16 -28.48 23.70
CA ASN A 88 -52.25 -27.17 24.37
C ASN A 88 -53.70 -26.87 24.79
N THR A 89 -53.97 -25.67 25.34
CA THR A 89 -55.31 -25.28 25.80
C THR A 89 -56.38 -25.27 24.71
N ASN A 90 -56.00 -25.17 23.44
CA ASN A 90 -56.92 -25.17 22.30
C ASN A 90 -57.25 -26.58 21.82
N THR A 91 -56.47 -27.59 22.21
CA THR A 91 -56.70 -29.01 21.87
C THR A 91 -57.24 -29.81 23.05
N LYS A 92 -57.48 -29.18 24.21
CA LYS A 92 -58.04 -29.83 25.39
C LYS A 92 -59.50 -30.21 25.16
N ASP A 93 -59.83 -31.48 25.34
CA ASP A 93 -61.20 -31.96 25.28
C ASP A 93 -61.90 -31.71 26.64
N PRO A 94 -62.99 -30.91 26.69
CA PRO A 94 -63.73 -30.62 27.92
C PRO A 94 -64.33 -31.85 28.62
N ILE A 95 -64.41 -33.00 27.92
CA ILE A 95 -65.07 -34.23 28.41
C ILE A 95 -64.04 -35.36 28.66
N GLY A 96 -62.73 -35.09 28.50
CA GLY A 96 -61.65 -36.03 28.85
C GLY A 96 -61.22 -37.00 27.74
N GLY A 97 -61.25 -36.56 26.48
CA GLY A 97 -60.75 -37.29 25.30
C GLY A 97 -59.26 -37.07 24.97
N ASP A 98 -58.86 -37.33 23.71
CA ASP A 98 -57.49 -37.11 23.23
C ASP A 98 -57.23 -35.60 23.13
N ASP A 99 -56.32 -35.11 23.96
CA ASP A 99 -55.98 -33.69 24.08
C ASP A 99 -54.94 -33.24 23.02
N SER A 100 -54.72 -34.03 21.96
CA SER A 100 -53.70 -33.77 20.94
C SER A 100 -54.26 -33.74 19.52
N GLU A 101 -53.82 -32.76 18.73
CA GLU A 101 -54.24 -32.59 17.34
C GLU A 101 -53.04 -32.53 16.40
N ALA A 102 -53.14 -33.20 15.25
CA ALA A 102 -52.10 -33.20 14.21
C ALA A 102 -52.64 -32.51 12.95
N MET A 103 -52.04 -31.38 12.59
CA MET A 103 -52.47 -30.56 11.46
C MET A 103 -51.31 -30.21 10.54
N PHE A 104 -51.61 -29.90 9.29
CA PHE A 104 -50.63 -29.37 8.35
C PHE A 104 -50.63 -27.85 8.43
N ARG A 105 -49.70 -27.28 9.20
CA ARG A 105 -49.60 -25.85 9.48
C ARG A 105 -48.97 -25.11 8.30
N SER A 106 -49.45 -23.89 8.04
CA SER A 106 -48.72 -22.89 7.24
C SER A 106 -48.69 -21.55 7.97
N GLU A 107 -47.61 -20.79 7.82
CA GLU A 107 -47.40 -19.51 8.49
C GLU A 107 -46.59 -18.57 7.60
N ALA A 108 -46.97 -17.30 7.59
CA ALA A 108 -46.20 -16.21 7.03
C ALA A 108 -46.12 -15.05 8.04
N GLU A 109 -44.92 -14.58 8.31
CA GLU A 109 -44.64 -13.44 9.19
C GLU A 109 -43.82 -12.39 8.43
N LEU A 110 -44.27 -11.13 8.49
CA LEU A 110 -43.49 -9.96 8.13
C LEU A 110 -43.10 -9.24 9.42
N ARG A 111 -41.80 -9.03 9.65
CA ARG A 111 -41.27 -8.31 10.80
C ARG A 111 -40.43 -7.12 10.35
N ILE A 112 -40.72 -5.95 10.91
CA ILE A 112 -39.91 -4.74 10.74
C ILE A 112 -39.30 -4.42 12.10
N SER A 113 -37.97 -4.35 12.18
CA SER A 113 -37.27 -4.01 13.42
C SER A 113 -36.38 -2.79 13.22
N GLN A 114 -36.48 -1.82 14.11
CA GLN A 114 -35.67 -0.60 14.07
C GLN A 114 -34.98 -0.42 15.42
N LEU A 115 -33.65 -0.41 15.41
CA LEU A 115 -32.87 -0.06 16.59
C LEU A 115 -33.04 1.43 16.88
N LEU A 116 -33.42 1.77 18.12
CA LEU A 116 -33.53 3.15 18.59
C LEU A 116 -32.34 3.54 19.47
N PHE A 117 -31.83 2.60 20.27
CA PHE A 117 -30.67 2.79 21.13
C PHE A 117 -30.04 1.44 21.49
N ASP A 118 -28.72 1.34 21.52
CA ASP A 118 -28.00 0.10 21.88
C ASP A 118 -26.85 0.35 22.86
N GLY A 119 -26.97 1.36 23.71
CA GLY A 119 -25.86 1.67 24.62
C GLY A 119 -24.65 2.28 23.94
N PHE A 120 -24.83 2.92 22.78
CA PHE A 120 -23.76 3.46 21.95
C PHE A 120 -22.89 2.39 21.27
N GLU A 121 -23.33 1.12 21.19
CA GLU A 121 -22.58 0.07 20.48
C GLU A 121 -22.42 0.41 18.99
N THR A 122 -23.52 0.75 18.31
CA THR A 122 -23.50 1.08 16.88
C THR A 122 -22.75 2.38 16.63
N GLN A 123 -22.88 3.37 17.53
CA GLN A 123 -22.09 4.61 17.42
C GLN A 123 -20.59 4.33 17.55
N GLY A 124 -20.17 3.51 18.53
CA GLY A 124 -18.79 3.08 18.68
C GLY A 124 -18.28 2.25 17.50
N GLU A 125 -19.12 1.39 16.92
CA GLU A 125 -18.78 0.65 15.69
C GLU A 125 -18.60 1.58 14.49
N ILE A 126 -19.43 2.60 14.33
CA ILE A 126 -19.25 3.61 13.27
C ILE A 126 -17.95 4.38 13.47
N GLU A 127 -17.63 4.80 14.69
CA GLU A 127 -16.36 5.46 15.02
C GLU A 127 -15.17 4.55 14.70
N ARG A 128 -15.25 3.27 15.06
CA ARG A 128 -14.23 2.26 14.76
C ARG A 128 -14.02 2.09 13.25
N GLN A 129 -15.11 1.93 12.49
CA GLN A 129 -15.02 1.75 11.04
C GLN A 129 -14.53 3.02 10.33
N ARG A 130 -14.88 4.22 10.82
CA ARG A 130 -14.30 5.47 10.30
C ARG A 130 -12.79 5.51 10.49
N ALA A 131 -12.30 5.22 11.71
CA ALA A 131 -10.86 5.15 11.95
C ALA A 131 -10.18 4.06 11.09
N ARG A 132 -10.85 2.93 10.81
CA ARG A 132 -10.35 1.92 9.87
C ARG A 132 -10.27 2.43 8.43
N VAL A 133 -11.24 3.23 7.97
CA VAL A 133 -11.18 3.89 6.65
C VAL A 133 -9.97 4.82 6.57
N ASP A 134 -9.71 5.61 7.62
CA ASP A 134 -8.54 6.49 7.66
C ASP A 134 -7.23 5.66 7.67
N SER A 135 -7.15 4.60 8.48
CA SER A 135 -5.99 3.70 8.51
C SER A 135 -5.73 3.08 7.14
N ALA A 136 -6.78 2.61 6.44
CA ALA A 136 -6.67 2.09 5.08
C ALA A 136 -6.23 3.17 4.08
N ALA A 137 -6.72 4.41 4.21
CA ALA A 137 -6.27 5.53 3.38
C ALA A 137 -4.78 5.84 3.57
N ARG A 138 -4.25 5.79 4.81
CA ARG A 138 -2.81 5.94 5.08
C ARG A 138 -1.98 4.76 4.58
N ARG A 139 -2.54 3.54 4.55
CA ARG A 139 -1.88 2.38 3.92
C ARG A 139 -1.73 2.54 2.41
N VAL A 140 -2.73 3.13 1.74
CA VAL A 140 -2.61 3.50 0.32
C VAL A 140 -1.49 4.53 0.13
N GLU A 141 -1.40 5.52 1.01
CA GLU A 141 -0.34 6.55 0.97
C GLU A 141 1.05 5.94 1.20
N GLU A 142 1.22 5.08 2.20
CA GLU A 142 2.46 4.35 2.49
C GLU A 142 2.90 3.51 1.28
N THR A 143 1.99 2.71 0.73
CA THR A 143 2.26 1.85 -0.43
C THR A 143 2.65 2.69 -1.64
N ALA A 144 2.00 3.84 -1.85
CA ALA A 144 2.33 4.75 -2.93
C ALA A 144 3.73 5.38 -2.76
N GLU A 145 4.13 5.76 -1.54
CA GLU A 145 5.47 6.29 -1.24
C GLU A 145 6.57 5.23 -1.46
N PHE A 146 6.35 3.99 -1.00
CA PHE A 146 7.31 2.89 -1.24
C PHE A 146 7.40 2.52 -2.71
N LEU A 147 6.27 2.38 -3.40
CA LEU A 147 6.25 2.12 -4.84
C LEU A 147 6.93 3.24 -5.63
N ALA A 148 6.75 4.50 -5.23
CA ALA A 148 7.46 5.62 -5.83
C ALA A 148 8.97 5.52 -5.63
N LEU A 149 9.44 5.17 -4.43
CA LEU A 149 10.87 4.97 -4.17
C LEU A 149 11.45 3.83 -5.01
N ASP A 150 10.75 2.70 -5.10
CA ASP A 150 11.16 1.56 -5.91
C ASP A 150 11.22 1.93 -7.41
N ALA A 151 10.25 2.73 -7.87
CA ALA A 151 10.21 3.22 -9.25
C ALA A 151 11.39 4.17 -9.54
N VAL A 152 11.75 5.03 -8.59
CA VAL A 152 12.97 5.85 -8.65
C VAL A 152 14.22 4.97 -8.71
N GLU A 153 14.31 3.92 -7.88
CA GLU A 153 15.45 2.99 -7.88
C GLU A 153 15.61 2.31 -9.24
N ALA A 154 14.52 1.75 -9.77
CA ALA A 154 14.51 1.08 -11.07
C ALA A 154 14.92 2.04 -12.20
N HIS A 155 14.42 3.28 -12.18
CA HIS A 155 14.78 4.32 -13.13
C HIS A 155 16.28 4.63 -13.10
N LEU A 156 16.82 4.89 -11.91
CA LEU A 156 18.23 5.21 -11.71
C LEU A 156 19.12 4.00 -12.05
N GLU A 157 18.65 2.78 -11.79
CA GLU A 157 19.37 1.55 -12.10
C GLU A 157 19.53 1.34 -13.60
N VAL A 158 18.47 1.54 -14.40
CA VAL A 158 18.56 1.48 -15.88
C VAL A 158 19.58 2.51 -16.38
N LEU A 159 19.48 3.77 -15.95
CA LEU A 159 20.43 4.82 -16.34
C LEU A 159 21.87 4.49 -15.95
N ARG A 160 22.08 3.96 -14.74
CA ARG A 160 23.39 3.54 -14.25
C ARG A 160 23.97 2.40 -15.07
N ARG A 161 23.15 1.39 -15.39
CA ARG A 161 23.58 0.24 -16.21
C ARG A 161 23.89 0.66 -17.64
N SER A 162 23.07 1.52 -18.24
CA SER A 162 23.33 2.10 -19.56
C SER A 162 24.66 2.84 -19.59
N ARG A 163 24.95 3.65 -18.57
CA ARG A 163 26.24 4.34 -18.47
C ARG A 163 27.43 3.39 -18.30
N ILE A 164 27.25 2.29 -17.56
CA ILE A 164 28.29 1.25 -17.41
C ILE A 164 28.52 0.51 -18.74
N VAL A 165 27.47 0.23 -19.51
CA VAL A 165 27.61 -0.35 -20.86
C VAL A 165 28.43 0.59 -21.74
N GLU A 166 28.11 1.89 -21.77
CA GLU A 166 28.87 2.89 -22.53
C GLU A 166 30.35 2.93 -22.12
N LEU A 167 30.65 2.88 -20.82
CA LEU A 167 32.04 2.82 -20.34
C LEU A 167 32.75 1.53 -20.79
N ASN A 168 32.06 0.40 -20.86
CA ASN A 168 32.62 -0.85 -21.36
C ASN A 168 32.85 -0.79 -22.89
N GLU A 169 31.95 -0.17 -23.64
CA GLU A 169 32.12 0.05 -25.09
C GLU A 169 33.33 0.94 -25.37
N GLN A 170 33.49 2.02 -24.61
CA GLN A 170 34.68 2.88 -24.68
C GLN A 170 35.97 2.10 -24.34
N ASN A 171 35.91 1.24 -23.32
CA ASN A 171 37.05 0.40 -22.92
C ASN A 171 37.45 -0.59 -24.02
N VAL A 172 36.47 -1.25 -24.66
CA VAL A 172 36.71 -2.14 -25.81
C VAL A 172 37.36 -1.36 -26.96
N ALA A 173 36.79 -0.20 -27.32
CA ALA A 173 37.32 0.63 -28.40
C ALA A 173 38.75 1.10 -28.13
N GLU A 174 39.10 1.41 -26.87
CA GLU A 174 40.47 1.80 -26.51
C GLU A 174 41.45 0.63 -26.64
N HIS A 175 41.07 -0.56 -26.17
CA HIS A 175 41.90 -1.77 -26.33
C HIS A 175 42.09 -2.15 -27.81
N GLU A 176 41.10 -1.92 -28.67
CA GLU A 176 41.23 -2.10 -30.13
C GLU A 176 42.24 -1.12 -30.74
N ARG A 177 42.24 0.16 -30.31
CA ARG A 177 43.23 1.15 -30.74
C ARG A 177 44.64 0.79 -30.30
N ILE A 178 44.80 0.39 -29.03
CA ILE A 178 46.10 -0.04 -28.48
C ILE A 178 46.60 -1.27 -29.25
N LEU A 179 45.75 -2.27 -29.49
CA LEU A 179 46.12 -3.47 -30.25
C LEU A 179 46.57 -3.13 -31.67
N ALA A 180 45.86 -2.24 -32.36
CA ALA A 180 46.24 -1.79 -33.70
C ALA A 180 47.61 -1.10 -33.70
N LYS A 181 47.91 -0.30 -32.66
CA LYS A 181 49.20 0.38 -32.48
C LYS A 181 50.33 -0.61 -32.19
N VAL A 182 50.14 -1.54 -31.26
CA VAL A 182 51.15 -2.54 -30.88
C VAL A 182 51.46 -3.47 -32.06
N ARG A 183 50.44 -3.94 -32.80
CA ARG A 183 50.63 -4.72 -34.03
C ARG A 183 51.40 -3.97 -35.12
N ARG A 184 51.27 -2.64 -35.18
CA ARG A 184 52.06 -1.83 -36.13
C ARG A 184 53.52 -1.78 -35.70
N LEU A 185 53.78 -1.53 -34.42
CA LEU A 185 55.14 -1.49 -33.88
C LEU A 185 55.87 -2.83 -34.04
N GLU A 186 55.18 -3.95 -33.82
CA GLU A 186 55.73 -5.30 -34.03
C GLU A 186 56.13 -5.52 -35.50
N ARG A 187 55.26 -5.17 -36.47
CA ARG A 187 55.60 -5.24 -37.90
C ARG A 187 56.75 -4.34 -38.32
N GLU A 188 56.95 -3.23 -37.64
CA GLU A 188 58.09 -2.31 -37.85
C GLU A 188 59.39 -2.81 -37.16
N GLY A 189 59.35 -3.96 -36.48
CA GLY A 189 60.49 -4.50 -35.72
C GLY A 189 60.80 -3.73 -34.43
N ARG A 190 59.85 -2.92 -33.95
CA ARG A 190 59.98 -2.01 -32.79
C ARG A 190 59.14 -2.45 -31.58
N GLY A 191 58.51 -3.61 -31.63
CA GLY A 191 57.68 -4.17 -30.56
C GLY A 191 57.79 -5.69 -30.48
N ASP A 192 57.33 -6.27 -29.37
CA ASP A 192 57.36 -7.72 -29.11
C ASP A 192 56.03 -8.40 -29.52
N ILE A 193 56.10 -9.65 -29.97
CA ILE A 193 54.91 -10.49 -30.16
C ILE A 193 54.18 -10.73 -28.83
N ALA A 194 54.91 -10.77 -27.70
CA ALA A 194 54.32 -10.91 -26.37
C ALA A 194 53.35 -9.76 -26.05
N ASP A 195 53.71 -8.53 -26.39
CA ASP A 195 52.88 -7.32 -26.22
C ASP A 195 51.58 -7.39 -27.04
N VAL A 196 51.65 -7.93 -28.26
CA VAL A 196 50.46 -8.19 -29.10
C VAL A 196 49.54 -9.19 -28.40
N ARG A 197 50.08 -10.33 -27.93
CA ARG A 197 49.29 -11.36 -27.25
C ARG A 197 48.67 -10.87 -25.94
N GLN A 198 49.40 -10.09 -25.15
CA GLN A 198 48.90 -9.50 -23.92
C GLN A 198 47.74 -8.53 -24.21
N THR A 199 47.85 -7.70 -25.25
CA THR A 199 46.78 -6.79 -25.64
C THR A 199 45.56 -7.54 -26.19
N GLU A 200 45.77 -8.62 -26.95
CA GLU A 200 44.68 -9.51 -27.41
C GLU A 200 43.90 -10.10 -26.23
N ALA A 201 44.60 -10.56 -25.18
CA ALA A 201 43.96 -11.06 -23.97
C ALA A 201 43.14 -9.97 -23.25
N ARG A 202 43.69 -8.77 -23.07
CA ARG A 202 42.98 -7.64 -22.45
C ARG A 202 41.75 -7.21 -23.25
N LEU A 203 41.83 -7.22 -24.58
CA LEU A 203 40.68 -6.95 -25.45
C LEU A 203 39.59 -8.03 -25.30
N ALA A 204 39.97 -9.30 -25.19
CA ALA A 204 39.02 -10.38 -24.95
C ALA A 204 38.30 -10.21 -23.59
N ASP A 205 39.04 -9.86 -22.53
CA ASP A 205 38.46 -9.55 -21.22
C ASP A 205 37.49 -8.36 -21.28
N ALA A 206 37.87 -7.28 -21.98
CA ALA A 206 37.01 -6.11 -22.16
C ALA A 206 35.70 -6.47 -22.88
N ARG A 207 35.76 -7.33 -23.90
CA ARG A 207 34.57 -7.81 -24.62
C ARG A 207 33.68 -8.70 -23.76
N ALA A 208 34.27 -9.58 -22.94
CA ALA A 208 33.53 -10.40 -21.98
C ALA A 208 32.82 -9.54 -20.91
N ASN A 209 33.49 -8.49 -20.42
CA ASN A 209 32.89 -7.53 -19.48
C ASN A 209 31.75 -6.73 -20.12
N LEU A 210 31.89 -6.31 -21.39
CA LEU A 210 30.82 -5.66 -22.13
C LEU A 210 29.59 -6.56 -22.29
N ALA A 211 29.79 -7.84 -22.65
CA ALA A 211 28.70 -8.81 -22.74
C ALA A 211 27.96 -8.96 -21.39
N THR A 212 28.70 -9.06 -20.29
CA THR A 212 28.15 -9.11 -18.93
C THR A 212 27.39 -7.83 -18.57
N ALA A 213 27.93 -6.67 -18.93
CA ALA A 213 27.29 -5.37 -18.67
C ALA A 213 25.96 -5.23 -19.43
N ARG A 214 25.89 -5.70 -20.68
CA ARG A 214 24.66 -5.72 -21.48
C ARG A 214 23.60 -6.64 -20.89
N GLY A 215 23.99 -7.82 -20.38
CA GLY A 215 23.08 -8.71 -19.66
C GLY A 215 22.47 -8.04 -18.42
N ARG A 216 23.29 -7.37 -17.60
CA ARG A 216 22.82 -6.61 -16.42
C ARG A 216 21.94 -5.42 -16.76
N LEU A 217 22.13 -4.79 -17.92
CA LEU A 217 21.22 -3.75 -18.41
C LEU A 217 19.86 -4.35 -18.75
N ALA A 218 19.82 -5.47 -19.50
CA ALA A 218 18.57 -6.15 -19.82
C ALA A 218 17.80 -6.62 -18.56
N GLU A 219 18.51 -7.07 -17.52
CA GLU A 219 17.92 -7.39 -16.21
C GLU A 219 17.29 -6.16 -15.53
N ALA A 220 17.96 -5.01 -15.57
CA ALA A 220 17.45 -3.75 -15.04
C ALA A 220 16.22 -3.26 -15.82
N GLU A 221 16.23 -3.36 -17.15
CA GLU A 221 15.11 -3.00 -18.02
C GLU A 221 13.89 -3.89 -17.78
N ALA A 222 14.09 -5.21 -17.60
CA ALA A 222 13.02 -6.13 -17.25
C ALA A 222 12.43 -5.84 -15.85
N SER A 223 13.29 -5.48 -14.88
CA SER A 223 12.85 -5.10 -13.53
C SER A 223 12.04 -3.80 -13.55
N TYR A 224 12.49 -2.81 -14.33
CA TYR A 224 11.74 -1.57 -14.58
C TYR A 224 10.37 -1.87 -15.18
N GLN A 225 10.31 -2.69 -16.24
CA GLN A 225 9.05 -3.00 -16.91
C GLN A 225 8.07 -3.75 -15.99
N ARG A 226 8.56 -4.66 -15.14
CA ARG A 226 7.73 -5.35 -14.14
C ARG A 226 7.10 -4.37 -13.14
N LEU A 227 7.84 -3.36 -12.72
CA LEU A 227 7.42 -2.42 -11.68
C LEU A 227 6.55 -1.27 -12.21
N VAL A 228 6.92 -0.71 -13.36
CA VAL A 228 6.33 0.49 -13.97
C VAL A 228 5.27 0.15 -15.02
N GLY A 229 5.25 -1.10 -15.52
CA GLY A 229 4.29 -1.59 -16.50
C GLY A 229 4.64 -1.25 -17.97
N VAL A 230 5.60 -0.37 -18.20
CA VAL A 230 6.07 0.05 -19.54
C VAL A 230 7.57 -0.18 -19.70
N LYS A 231 8.04 -0.30 -20.95
CA LYS A 231 9.48 -0.40 -21.22
C LYS A 231 10.16 0.95 -20.96
N PRO A 232 11.42 0.94 -20.49
CA PRO A 232 12.18 2.18 -20.35
C PRO A 232 12.54 2.74 -21.73
N GLU A 233 12.06 3.94 -22.05
CA GLU A 233 12.36 4.63 -23.31
C GLU A 233 12.78 6.07 -23.02
N ASN A 234 13.94 6.50 -23.55
CA ASN A 234 14.44 7.88 -23.43
C ASN A 234 14.50 8.44 -21.98
N LEU A 235 14.90 7.60 -21.02
CA LEU A 235 15.04 8.01 -19.61
C LEU A 235 16.02 9.19 -19.46
N LEU A 236 15.63 10.16 -18.65
CA LEU A 236 16.33 11.41 -18.37
C LEU A 236 16.87 11.40 -16.94
N LEU A 237 18.11 11.87 -16.79
CA LEU A 237 18.72 12.01 -15.48
C LEU A 237 18.28 13.32 -14.82
N ASP A 238 17.22 13.25 -14.02
CA ASP A 238 16.74 14.41 -13.26
C ASP A 238 17.59 14.67 -12.00
N ARG A 239 17.63 15.94 -11.58
CA ARG A 239 18.26 16.32 -10.30
C ARG A 239 17.30 16.05 -9.16
N ALA A 240 17.80 15.36 -8.13
CA ALA A 240 17.07 15.24 -6.88
C ALA A 240 16.75 16.63 -6.30
N PRO A 241 15.51 16.87 -5.87
CA PRO A 241 15.06 18.17 -5.35
C PRO A 241 15.70 18.48 -3.98
N ALA A 242 16.91 19.03 -4.03
CA ALA A 242 17.75 19.27 -2.85
C ALA A 242 17.13 20.25 -1.83
N ALA A 243 16.21 21.12 -2.24
CA ALA A 243 15.59 22.14 -1.38
C ALA A 243 14.66 21.56 -0.30
N ARG A 244 14.13 20.34 -0.51
CA ARG A 244 13.18 19.68 0.41
C ARG A 244 13.86 18.70 1.38
N LEU A 245 15.16 18.43 1.19
CA LEU A 245 15.91 17.53 2.06
C LEU A 245 16.13 18.15 3.44
N PRO A 246 15.99 17.38 4.53
CA PRO A 246 16.35 17.86 5.86
C PRO A 246 17.84 18.20 5.92
N LYS A 247 18.21 19.20 6.74
CA LYS A 247 19.58 19.70 6.85
C LYS A 247 20.39 18.98 7.93
N THR A 248 19.73 18.35 8.90
CA THR A 248 20.36 17.58 9.98
C THR A 248 19.67 16.22 10.16
N ALA A 249 20.37 15.29 10.82
CA ALA A 249 19.81 13.99 11.17
C ALA A 249 18.63 14.11 12.15
N GLU A 250 18.69 15.10 13.05
CA GLU A 250 17.63 15.41 14.01
C GLU A 250 16.39 15.98 13.32
N GLU A 251 16.56 16.88 12.34
CA GLU A 251 15.45 17.40 11.53
C GLU A 251 14.79 16.27 10.73
N ALA A 252 15.59 15.37 10.16
CA ALA A 252 15.07 14.18 9.47
C ALA A 252 14.26 13.28 10.40
N ALA A 253 14.77 13.03 11.61
CA ALA A 253 14.10 12.22 12.62
C ALA A 253 12.79 12.85 13.10
N GLU A 254 12.79 14.16 13.37
CA GLU A 254 11.60 14.90 13.78
C GLU A 254 10.51 14.82 12.72
N ARG A 255 10.85 15.09 11.44
CA ARG A 255 9.91 14.93 10.32
C ARG A 255 9.36 13.52 10.24
N ALA A 256 10.24 12.51 10.17
CA ALA A 256 9.80 11.11 10.11
C ALA A 256 8.93 10.68 11.30
N SER A 257 9.11 11.29 12.48
CA SER A 257 8.30 10.99 13.67
C SER A 257 6.85 11.47 13.59
N VAL A 258 6.50 12.31 12.60
CA VAL A 258 5.16 12.89 12.46
C VAL A 258 4.55 12.75 11.07
N SER A 259 5.36 12.75 10.00
CA SER A 259 4.88 12.68 8.61
C SER A 259 5.08 11.32 7.94
N ASN A 260 5.85 10.41 8.53
CA ASN A 260 6.03 9.09 7.95
C ASN A 260 4.68 8.32 7.89
N PRO A 261 4.25 7.80 6.73
CA PRO A 261 2.98 7.08 6.60
C PRO A 261 2.79 5.93 7.58
N THR A 262 3.85 5.15 7.87
CA THR A 262 3.83 4.08 8.88
C THR A 262 3.44 4.59 10.27
N VAL A 263 3.95 5.77 10.66
CA VAL A 263 3.63 6.40 11.94
C VAL A 263 2.19 6.91 11.95
N LEU A 264 1.73 7.47 10.83
CA LEU A 264 0.36 7.95 10.65
C LEU A 264 -0.65 6.79 10.75
N ILE A 265 -0.37 5.65 10.13
CA ILE A 265 -1.17 4.41 10.28
C ILE A 265 -1.25 4.01 11.75
N ALA A 266 -0.11 3.90 12.43
CA ALA A 266 -0.08 3.52 13.85
C ALA A 266 -0.83 4.52 14.74
N ALA A 267 -0.84 5.82 14.40
CA ALA A 267 -1.56 6.85 15.14
C ALA A 267 -3.08 6.75 14.98
N VAL A 268 -3.55 6.30 13.81
CA VAL A 268 -4.97 6.05 13.53
C VAL A 268 -5.41 4.69 14.11
N ASP A 269 -4.53 3.68 14.12
CA ASP A 269 -4.82 2.39 14.75
C ASP A 269 -5.04 2.53 16.27
N VAL A 270 -4.44 3.54 16.92
CA VAL A 270 -4.78 3.93 18.30
C VAL A 270 -6.23 4.43 18.40
N ASP A 271 -6.74 5.16 17.41
CA ASP A 271 -8.13 5.62 17.39
C ASP A 271 -9.11 4.47 17.18
N VAL A 272 -8.74 3.47 16.35
CA VAL A 272 -9.50 2.21 16.21
C VAL A 272 -9.63 1.53 17.58
N ALA A 273 -8.52 1.36 18.30
CA ALA A 273 -8.54 0.74 19.63
C ALA A 273 -9.31 1.59 20.67
N ALA A 274 -9.26 2.91 20.56
CA ALA A 274 -10.02 3.81 21.44
C ALA A 274 -11.53 3.71 21.18
N ALA A 275 -11.95 3.58 19.92
CA ALA A 275 -13.35 3.33 19.56
C ALA A 275 -13.82 1.94 20.01
N GLU A 276 -12.97 0.91 19.96
CA GLU A 276 -13.26 -0.41 20.52
C GLU A 276 -13.49 -0.38 22.03
N LEU A 277 -12.70 0.40 22.78
CA LEU A 277 -12.93 0.62 24.20
C LEU A 277 -14.28 1.30 24.48
N LYS A 278 -14.66 2.31 23.69
CA LYS A 278 -15.99 2.93 23.80
C LYS A 278 -17.11 1.92 23.53
N LYS A 279 -16.96 1.10 22.48
CA LYS A 279 -17.91 0.05 22.13
C LYS A 279 -18.03 -1.02 23.23
N ALA A 280 -16.92 -1.39 23.88
CA ALA A 280 -16.91 -2.36 24.98
C ALA A 280 -17.80 -1.92 26.17
N ARG A 281 -17.97 -0.60 26.36
CA ARG A 281 -18.84 -0.03 27.41
C ARG A 281 -20.34 -0.11 27.10
N ALA A 282 -20.72 -0.49 25.88
CA ALA A 282 -22.13 -0.56 25.51
C ALA A 282 -22.93 -1.59 26.33
N GLY A 283 -22.24 -2.63 26.83
CA GLY A 283 -22.85 -3.66 27.70
C GLY A 283 -23.43 -3.11 29.01
N TYR A 284 -23.04 -1.90 29.44
CA TYR A 284 -23.55 -1.25 30.65
C TYR A 284 -24.87 -0.52 30.45
N TYR A 285 -25.41 -0.51 29.24
CA TYR A 285 -26.61 0.23 28.88
C TYR A 285 -27.67 -0.71 28.30
N PRO A 286 -28.97 -0.34 28.39
CA PRO A 286 -30.03 -1.10 27.75
C PRO A 286 -30.02 -0.92 26.23
N THR A 287 -30.62 -1.87 25.54
CA THR A 287 -30.98 -1.78 24.12
C THR A 287 -32.49 -1.51 24.02
N LEU A 288 -32.88 -0.61 23.12
CA LEU A 288 -34.25 -0.23 22.83
C LEU A 288 -34.48 -0.34 21.32
N SER A 289 -35.54 -1.05 20.94
CA SER A 289 -35.94 -1.24 19.54
C SER A 289 -37.44 -1.07 19.36
N ALA A 290 -37.86 -0.60 18.19
CA ALA A 290 -39.24 -0.63 17.75
C ALA A 290 -39.43 -1.87 16.86
N GLU A 291 -40.38 -2.73 17.21
CA GLU A 291 -40.69 -3.96 16.48
C GLU A 291 -42.15 -3.90 16.00
N LEU A 292 -42.35 -3.97 14.68
CA LEU A 292 -43.66 -4.20 14.06
C LEU A 292 -43.69 -5.61 13.50
N ALA A 293 -44.75 -6.37 13.77
CA ALA A 293 -44.92 -7.71 13.21
C ALA A 293 -46.35 -7.91 12.74
N ALA A 294 -46.50 -8.56 11.59
CA ALA A 294 -47.75 -9.07 11.07
C ALA A 294 -47.58 -10.56 10.77
N ASN A 295 -48.41 -11.39 11.36
CA ASN A 295 -48.34 -12.84 11.27
C ASN A 295 -49.69 -13.39 10.84
N VAL A 296 -49.69 -14.24 9.82
CA VAL A 296 -50.85 -15.03 9.43
C VAL A 296 -50.45 -16.49 9.51
N ALA A 297 -51.19 -17.25 10.32
CA ALA A 297 -50.97 -18.67 10.51
C ALA A 297 -52.26 -19.44 10.26
N ASP A 298 -52.19 -20.53 9.50
CA ASP A 298 -53.31 -21.39 9.18
C ASP A 298 -53.07 -22.80 9.73
N HIS A 299 -54.10 -23.37 10.33
CA HIS A 299 -54.05 -24.70 10.97
C HIS A 299 -52.92 -24.83 12.02
N ALA A 300 -52.66 -23.75 12.77
CA ALA A 300 -51.61 -23.67 13.78
C ALA A 300 -52.14 -23.94 15.20
N ASN A 301 -51.26 -24.43 16.08
CA ASN A 301 -51.56 -24.71 17.49
C ASN A 301 -52.77 -25.64 17.69
N GLY A 302 -53.01 -26.55 16.76
CA GLY A 302 -54.11 -27.53 16.80
C GLY A 302 -55.50 -26.94 16.55
N VAL A 303 -55.57 -25.73 15.97
CA VAL A 303 -56.85 -25.07 15.63
C VAL A 303 -57.01 -25.01 14.12
N SER A 304 -58.09 -25.59 13.59
CA SER A 304 -58.42 -25.59 12.15
C SER A 304 -59.00 -24.24 11.69
N MET A 305 -58.24 -23.16 11.89
CA MET A 305 -58.62 -21.81 11.47
C MET A 305 -57.38 -21.00 11.06
N THR A 306 -57.64 -19.93 10.32
CA THR A 306 -56.65 -18.90 10.06
C THR A 306 -56.64 -17.90 11.22
N THR A 307 -55.46 -17.63 11.77
CA THR A 307 -55.19 -16.60 12.78
C THR A 307 -54.39 -15.47 12.12
N ASP A 308 -54.83 -14.23 12.35
CA ASP A 308 -54.12 -13.00 11.96
C ASP A 308 -53.74 -12.26 13.25
N GLN A 309 -52.45 -11.96 13.40
CA GLN A 309 -51.92 -11.22 14.54
C GLN A 309 -51.03 -10.08 14.07
N GLN A 310 -51.27 -8.89 14.61
CA GLN A 310 -50.47 -7.70 14.34
C GLN A 310 -50.01 -7.10 15.67
N SER A 311 -48.74 -6.69 15.76
CA SER A 311 -48.18 -6.09 16.97
C SER A 311 -47.25 -4.94 16.63
N ALA A 312 -47.30 -3.89 17.44
CA ALA A 312 -46.36 -2.78 17.44
C ALA A 312 -45.82 -2.61 18.87
N LEU A 313 -44.53 -2.87 19.07
CA LEU A 313 -43.90 -2.96 20.39
C LEU A 313 -42.67 -2.08 20.47
N LEU A 314 -42.45 -1.48 21.64
CA LEU A 314 -41.15 -0.98 22.05
C LEU A 314 -40.52 -2.01 22.97
N VAL A 315 -39.41 -2.59 22.53
CA VAL A 315 -38.74 -3.69 23.23
C VAL A 315 -37.45 -3.16 23.86
N LEU A 316 -37.45 -3.09 25.20
CA LEU A 316 -36.29 -2.75 26.01
C LEU A 316 -35.64 -4.04 26.52
N ARG A 317 -34.36 -4.26 26.20
CA ARG A 317 -33.58 -5.39 26.73
C ARG A 317 -32.39 -4.84 27.50
N TYR A 318 -32.31 -5.17 28.79
CA TYR A 318 -31.21 -4.81 29.67
C TYR A 318 -30.70 -6.04 30.39
N ASN A 319 -29.40 -6.29 30.29
CA ASN A 319 -28.78 -7.38 31.03
C ASN A 319 -28.24 -6.83 32.36
N LEU A 320 -28.86 -7.24 33.47
CA LEU A 320 -28.47 -6.78 34.81
C LEU A 320 -27.15 -7.40 35.28
N PHE A 321 -26.81 -8.61 34.82
CA PHE A 321 -25.63 -9.32 35.27
C PHE A 321 -25.19 -10.39 34.26
N ARG A 322 -23.98 -10.23 33.72
CA ARG A 322 -23.32 -11.19 32.81
C ARG A 322 -22.13 -11.91 33.45
N GLY A 323 -22.18 -12.19 34.76
CA GLY A 323 -21.08 -12.88 35.44
C GLY A 323 -19.75 -12.12 35.40
N GLY A 324 -19.78 -10.78 35.37
CA GLY A 324 -18.58 -9.93 35.27
C GLY A 324 -17.96 -9.81 33.86
N ALA A 325 -18.56 -10.42 32.83
CA ALA A 325 -18.01 -10.42 31.47
C ALA A 325 -17.85 -9.02 30.86
N ASP A 326 -18.78 -8.08 31.12
CA ASP A 326 -18.69 -6.72 30.56
C ASP A 326 -17.52 -5.93 31.19
N ILE A 327 -17.23 -6.13 32.47
CA ILE A 327 -16.04 -5.55 33.16
C ILE A 327 -14.76 -6.12 32.56
N ALA A 328 -14.70 -7.44 32.35
CA ALA A 328 -13.55 -8.10 31.74
C ALA A 328 -13.31 -7.59 30.31
N ARG A 329 -14.38 -7.42 29.51
CA ARG A 329 -14.31 -6.90 28.13
C ARG A 329 -13.82 -5.45 28.08
N GLU A 330 -14.27 -4.59 28.98
CA GLU A 330 -13.77 -3.20 29.06
C GLU A 330 -12.28 -3.18 29.41
N ARG A 331 -11.84 -3.99 30.40
CA ARG A 331 -10.44 -4.10 30.80
C ARG A 331 -9.56 -4.64 29.66
N GLU A 332 -10.04 -5.67 28.95
CA GLU A 332 -9.37 -6.19 27.77
C GLU A 332 -9.16 -5.08 26.72
N ALA A 333 -10.22 -4.36 26.36
CA ALA A 333 -10.15 -3.27 25.39
C ALA A 333 -9.22 -2.13 25.85
N PHE A 334 -9.15 -1.83 27.15
CA PHE A 334 -8.21 -0.87 27.70
C PHE A 334 -6.75 -1.33 27.54
N HIS A 335 -6.47 -2.61 27.78
CA HIS A 335 -5.13 -3.16 27.55
C HIS A 335 -4.77 -3.19 26.06
N ARG A 336 -5.72 -3.47 25.16
CA ARG A 336 -5.53 -3.36 23.70
C ARG A 336 -5.25 -1.92 23.25
N LEU A 337 -5.91 -0.93 23.84
CA LEU A 337 -5.58 0.48 23.61
C LEU A 337 -4.15 0.80 24.04
N ASN A 338 -3.72 0.35 25.22
CA ASN A 338 -2.35 0.56 25.67
C ASN A 338 -1.31 -0.19 24.80
N GLU A 339 -1.65 -1.37 24.29
CA GLU A 339 -0.85 -2.10 23.29
C GLU A 339 -0.68 -1.27 22.01
N ALA A 340 -1.77 -0.70 21.46
CA ALA A 340 -1.73 0.16 20.29
C ALA A 340 -0.88 1.43 20.52
N ARG A 341 -1.00 2.09 21.69
CA ARG A 341 -0.19 3.26 22.07
C ARG A 341 1.30 2.93 22.16
N ALA A 342 1.64 1.79 22.77
CA ALA A 342 3.01 1.29 22.80
C ALA A 342 3.54 0.93 21.41
N GLY A 343 2.67 0.38 20.54
CA GLY A 343 2.93 0.15 19.12
C GLY A 343 3.31 1.44 18.40
N LEU A 344 2.51 2.49 18.54
CA LEU A 344 2.82 3.83 18.00
C LEU A 344 4.16 4.36 18.51
N ALA A 345 4.43 4.27 19.81
CA ALA A 345 5.71 4.72 20.37
C ALA A 345 6.92 3.96 19.81
N LYS A 346 6.76 2.65 19.55
CA LYS A 346 7.77 1.81 18.88
C LYS A 346 7.97 2.25 17.43
N THR A 347 6.89 2.35 16.65
CA THR A 347 6.95 2.76 15.23
C THR A 347 7.59 4.14 15.08
N ARG A 348 7.28 5.09 15.98
CA ARG A 348 7.90 6.42 15.97
C ARG A 348 9.42 6.34 16.16
N ARG A 349 9.90 5.59 17.15
CA ARG A 349 11.35 5.40 17.38
C ARG A 349 12.03 4.73 16.18
N GLN A 350 11.36 3.78 15.53
CA GLN A 350 11.88 3.12 14.33
C GLN A 350 11.96 4.09 13.14
N ALA A 351 10.94 4.92 12.92
CA ALA A 351 10.95 5.95 11.87
C ALA A 351 12.06 6.98 12.11
N GLU A 352 12.23 7.44 13.35
CA GLU A 352 13.33 8.32 13.74
C GLU A 352 14.72 7.69 13.48
N GLU A 353 14.89 6.42 13.85
CA GLU A 353 16.13 5.67 13.59
C GLU A 353 16.41 5.57 12.07
N GLN A 354 15.42 5.14 11.30
CA GLN A 354 15.53 5.00 9.85
C GLN A 354 15.89 6.32 9.17
N ALA A 355 15.32 7.44 9.63
CA ALA A 355 15.64 8.77 9.12
C ALA A 355 17.10 9.18 9.41
N ARG A 356 17.59 8.93 10.64
CA ARG A 356 19.00 9.20 10.99
C ARG A 356 19.95 8.34 10.15
N VAL A 357 19.61 7.07 9.93
CA VAL A 357 20.40 6.15 9.09
C VAL A 357 20.39 6.61 7.63
N ALA A 358 19.23 6.99 7.08
CA ALA A 358 19.12 7.48 5.71
C ALA A 358 19.91 8.79 5.50
N PHE A 359 19.85 9.70 6.47
CA PHE A 359 20.64 10.94 6.44
C PHE A 359 22.14 10.65 6.46
N SER A 360 22.60 9.78 7.36
CA SER A 360 24.01 9.37 7.43
C SER A 360 24.49 8.69 6.14
N ALA A 361 23.63 7.86 5.52
CA ALA A 361 23.91 7.22 4.25
C ALA A 361 24.06 8.23 3.10
N LEU A 362 23.23 9.28 3.07
CA LEU A 362 23.35 10.37 2.10
C LEU A 362 24.66 11.15 2.27
N GLU A 363 25.02 11.53 3.49
CA GLU A 363 26.28 12.25 3.76
C GLU A 363 27.51 11.39 3.40
N THR A 364 27.45 10.09 3.72
CA THR A 364 28.48 9.12 3.35
C THR A 364 28.59 9.00 1.83
N ALA A 365 27.46 8.91 1.12
CA ALA A 365 27.44 8.82 -0.34
C ALA A 365 28.05 10.08 -0.98
N LYS A 366 27.68 11.29 -0.52
CA LYS A 366 28.28 12.56 -0.98
C LYS A 366 29.80 12.58 -0.79
N ALA A 367 30.29 12.21 0.40
CA ALA A 367 31.71 12.18 0.69
C ALA A 367 32.46 11.19 -0.21
N ARG A 368 31.88 9.98 -0.40
CA ARG A 368 32.43 8.94 -1.28
C ARG A 368 32.48 9.40 -2.74
N THR A 369 31.42 10.02 -3.25
CA THR A 369 31.39 10.56 -4.62
C THR A 369 32.48 11.61 -4.82
N ARG A 370 32.67 12.54 -3.87
CA ARG A 370 33.74 13.54 -3.95
C ARG A 370 35.13 12.89 -4.03
N ALA A 371 35.41 11.90 -3.18
CA ALA A 371 36.69 11.20 -3.18
C ALA A 371 36.92 10.40 -4.49
N LEU A 372 35.90 9.69 -4.97
CA LEU A 372 35.98 8.92 -6.21
C LEU A 372 36.11 9.83 -7.45
N ARG A 373 35.53 11.02 -7.43
CA ARG A 373 35.69 12.01 -8.49
C ARG A 373 37.15 12.47 -8.59
N SER A 374 37.77 12.79 -7.45
CA SER A 374 39.20 13.11 -7.40
C SER A 374 40.07 11.93 -7.84
N LYS A 375 39.74 10.69 -7.43
CA LYS A 375 40.45 9.47 -7.89
C LYS A 375 40.36 9.30 -9.40
N ALA A 376 39.16 9.43 -9.99
CA ALA A 376 38.97 9.26 -11.42
C ALA A 376 39.71 10.33 -12.24
N GLU A 377 39.73 11.57 -11.76
CA GLU A 377 40.49 12.65 -12.39
C GLU A 377 42.01 12.44 -12.29
N ALA A 378 42.51 11.97 -11.15
CA ALA A 378 43.92 11.62 -10.98
C ALA A 378 44.32 10.45 -11.90
N GLN A 379 43.53 9.37 -11.94
CA GLN A 379 43.79 8.23 -12.83
C GLN A 379 43.72 8.63 -14.30
N ARG A 380 42.85 9.57 -14.68
CA ARG A 380 42.80 10.11 -16.05
C ARG A 380 44.12 10.77 -16.42
N ARG A 381 44.65 11.64 -15.56
CA ARG A 381 45.93 12.32 -15.78
C ARG A 381 47.11 11.35 -15.82
N THR A 382 47.12 10.35 -14.94
CA THR A 382 48.15 9.30 -14.94
C THR A 382 48.13 8.52 -16.25
N ARG A 383 46.95 8.06 -16.69
CA ARG A 383 46.78 7.39 -17.97
C ARG A 383 47.29 8.27 -19.11
N ASP A 384 46.84 9.52 -19.18
CA ASP A 384 47.22 10.44 -20.28
C ASP A 384 48.75 10.65 -20.33
N ALA A 385 49.41 10.80 -19.17
CA ALA A 385 50.87 10.88 -19.09
C ALA A 385 51.57 9.59 -19.54
N TYR A 386 51.07 8.43 -19.12
CA TYR A 386 51.65 7.13 -19.50
C TYR A 386 51.45 6.85 -20.98
N ALA A 387 50.32 7.26 -21.57
CA ALA A 387 50.07 7.17 -23.00
C ALA A 387 51.11 8.00 -23.79
N SER A 388 51.38 9.24 -23.38
CA SER A 388 52.40 10.08 -24.00
C SER A 388 53.82 9.50 -23.85
N GLN A 389 54.17 8.98 -22.66
CA GLN A 389 55.50 8.37 -22.44
C GLN A 389 55.66 7.06 -23.23
N PHE A 390 54.60 6.27 -23.39
CA PHE A 390 54.60 5.09 -24.24
C PHE A 390 54.82 5.46 -25.72
N GLU A 391 54.25 6.57 -26.21
CA GLU A 391 54.47 7.02 -27.59
C GLU A 391 55.95 7.29 -27.92
N ILE A 392 56.72 7.78 -26.93
CA ILE A 392 58.15 8.08 -27.07
C ILE A 392 59.06 6.96 -26.54
N GLY A 393 58.50 5.79 -26.20
CA GLY A 393 59.25 4.62 -25.74
C GLY A 393 59.85 4.73 -24.33
N GLN A 394 59.36 5.67 -23.50
CA GLN A 394 59.84 5.89 -22.13
C GLN A 394 59.03 5.13 -21.05
N ARG A 395 57.97 4.43 -21.44
CA ARG A 395 57.10 3.65 -20.55
C ARG A 395 56.71 2.33 -21.20
N SER A 396 56.47 1.29 -20.39
CA SER A 396 56.08 -0.03 -20.91
C SER A 396 54.62 -0.05 -21.37
N LEU A 397 54.27 -0.97 -22.27
CA LEU A 397 52.88 -1.23 -22.64
C LEU A 397 52.06 -1.71 -21.43
N LEU A 398 52.67 -2.54 -20.57
CA LEU A 398 52.03 -3.06 -19.37
C LEU A 398 51.56 -1.92 -18.45
N ASP A 399 52.42 -0.91 -18.22
CA ASP A 399 52.05 0.27 -17.45
C ASP A 399 50.88 1.04 -18.06
N LEU A 400 50.83 1.17 -19.40
CA LEU A 400 49.73 1.83 -20.10
C LEU A 400 48.42 1.05 -19.96
N LEU A 401 48.47 -0.27 -20.18
CA LEU A 401 47.31 -1.16 -20.04
C LEU A 401 46.77 -1.16 -18.61
N ASP A 402 47.65 -1.15 -17.62
CA ASP A 402 47.26 -1.09 -16.21
C ASP A 402 46.66 0.27 -15.84
N ALA A 403 47.22 1.38 -16.35
CA ALA A 403 46.64 2.71 -16.16
C ALA A 403 45.25 2.87 -16.82
N GLU A 404 45.04 2.28 -18.00
CA GLU A 404 43.71 2.21 -18.65
C GLU A 404 42.72 1.43 -17.80
N ASN A 405 43.11 0.27 -17.27
CA ASN A 405 42.26 -0.53 -16.40
C ASN A 405 41.91 0.23 -15.10
N GLU A 406 42.89 0.89 -14.46
CA GLU A 406 42.65 1.70 -13.26
C GLU A 406 41.70 2.88 -13.51
N LEU A 407 41.83 3.55 -14.67
CA LEU A 407 40.90 4.61 -15.08
C LEU A 407 39.49 4.05 -15.31
N PHE A 408 39.36 2.92 -16.03
CA PHE A 408 38.08 2.26 -16.26
C PHE A 408 37.39 1.90 -14.94
N LEU A 409 38.09 1.22 -14.03
CA LEU A 409 37.57 0.86 -12.71
C LEU A 409 37.17 2.09 -11.89
N ALA A 410 37.99 3.16 -11.92
CA ALA A 410 37.67 4.40 -11.24
C ALA A 410 36.40 5.08 -11.79
N ARG A 411 36.20 5.07 -13.12
CA ARG A 411 35.00 5.63 -13.77
C ARG A 411 33.74 4.83 -13.46
N VAL A 412 33.82 3.50 -13.46
CA VAL A 412 32.70 2.62 -13.06
C VAL A 412 32.34 2.84 -11.59
N ALA A 413 33.34 2.94 -10.71
CA ALA A 413 33.13 3.23 -9.30
C ALA A 413 32.51 4.62 -9.06
N LEU A 414 33.00 5.65 -9.75
CA LEU A 414 32.43 7.00 -9.68
C LEU A 414 30.98 7.02 -10.17
N THR A 415 30.70 6.43 -11.33
CA THR A 415 29.34 6.34 -11.88
C THR A 415 28.41 5.67 -10.86
N THR A 416 28.83 4.55 -10.29
CA THR A 416 28.04 3.84 -9.28
C THR A 416 27.77 4.72 -8.05
N ALA A 417 28.80 5.39 -7.52
CA ALA A 417 28.65 6.27 -6.37
C ALA A 417 27.73 7.46 -6.64
N GLU A 418 27.78 8.04 -7.84
CA GLU A 418 26.93 9.15 -8.27
C GLU A 418 25.44 8.77 -8.31
N PHE A 419 25.11 7.55 -8.75
CA PHE A 419 23.73 7.06 -8.71
C PHE A 419 23.30 6.65 -7.29
N THR A 420 24.20 6.07 -6.48
CA THR A 420 23.93 5.79 -5.06
C THR A 420 23.63 7.06 -4.26
N GLU A 421 24.37 8.14 -4.51
CA GLU A 421 24.14 9.44 -3.86
C GLU A 421 22.76 10.01 -4.23
N ARG A 422 22.37 9.92 -5.51
CA ARG A 422 21.04 10.36 -5.96
C ARG A 422 19.93 9.54 -5.31
N PHE A 423 20.06 8.22 -5.32
CA PHE A 423 19.07 7.35 -4.69
C PHE A 423 18.96 7.61 -3.17
N ALA A 424 20.07 7.83 -2.48
CA ALA A 424 20.07 8.15 -1.05
C ALA A 424 19.28 9.44 -0.74
N ALA A 425 19.26 10.42 -1.64
CA ALA A 425 18.45 11.63 -1.48
C ALA A 425 16.95 11.32 -1.57
N TYR A 426 16.52 10.54 -2.56
CA TYR A 426 15.12 10.12 -2.69
C TYR A 426 14.67 9.21 -1.54
N ARG A 427 15.53 8.29 -1.11
CA ARG A 427 15.28 7.43 0.06
C ARG A 427 15.05 8.26 1.33
N LEU A 428 15.83 9.34 1.52
CA LEU A 428 15.64 10.22 2.66
C LEU A 428 14.27 10.92 2.62
N LEU A 429 13.82 11.37 1.44
CA LEU A 429 12.49 11.97 1.27
C LEU A 429 11.37 10.96 1.53
N ALA A 430 11.50 9.72 1.04
CA ALA A 430 10.52 8.66 1.27
C ALA A 430 10.40 8.29 2.75
N VAL A 431 11.53 8.18 3.46
CA VAL A 431 11.53 7.89 4.91
C VAL A 431 10.91 9.03 5.72
N THR A 432 11.03 10.28 5.26
CA THR A 432 10.31 11.41 5.91
C THR A 432 8.86 11.54 5.45
N GLY A 433 8.39 10.74 4.48
CA GLY A 433 7.01 10.79 3.97
C GLY A 433 6.73 11.96 3.03
N ASP A 434 7.76 12.46 2.33
CA ASP A 434 7.66 13.66 1.49
C ASP A 434 7.99 13.41 0.01
N LEU A 435 8.20 12.15 -0.43
CA LEU A 435 8.69 11.89 -1.77
C LEU A 435 7.67 12.30 -2.82
N LEU A 436 6.42 11.85 -2.72
CA LEU A 436 5.37 12.16 -3.70
C LEU A 436 5.09 13.67 -3.76
N ALA A 437 4.95 14.29 -2.58
CA ALA A 437 4.73 15.72 -2.45
C ALA A 437 5.89 16.54 -3.05
N THR A 438 7.11 16.04 -2.93
CA THR A 438 8.30 16.70 -3.49
C THR A 438 8.42 16.52 -5.00
N LEU A 439 7.95 15.39 -5.53
CA LEU A 439 7.89 15.12 -6.97
C LEU A 439 6.66 15.74 -7.66
N ASP A 440 5.80 16.44 -6.92
CA ASP A 440 4.52 16.99 -7.40
C ASP A 440 3.63 15.91 -8.07
N VAL A 441 3.69 14.69 -7.52
CA VAL A 441 2.86 13.58 -7.95
C VAL A 441 1.64 13.54 -7.04
N ALA A 442 0.46 13.74 -7.62
CA ALA A 442 -0.78 13.67 -6.87
C ALA A 442 -0.94 12.28 -6.24
N PRO A 443 -1.23 12.18 -4.93
CA PRO A 443 -1.48 10.90 -4.31
C PRO A 443 -2.74 10.25 -4.90
N PRO A 444 -2.87 8.91 -4.81
CA PRO A 444 -4.08 8.22 -5.24
C PRO A 444 -5.34 8.80 -4.59
N ARG A 445 -6.49 8.79 -5.28
CA ARG A 445 -7.73 9.38 -4.73
C ARG A 445 -8.18 8.72 -3.44
N GLU A 446 -7.88 7.43 -3.28
CA GLU A 446 -8.21 6.63 -2.11
C GLU A 446 -7.43 7.03 -0.84
N THR A 447 -6.39 7.87 -0.94
CA THR A 447 -5.73 8.47 0.24
C THR A 447 -6.57 9.56 0.90
N LEU A 448 -7.54 10.12 0.17
CA LEU A 448 -8.46 11.14 0.69
C LEU A 448 -9.59 10.46 1.47
N ASP A 449 -9.62 10.71 2.77
CA ASP A 449 -10.76 10.38 3.62
C ASP A 449 -11.67 11.61 3.79
N ILE A 450 -12.80 11.61 3.06
CA ILE A 450 -13.82 12.67 3.14
C ILE A 450 -14.64 12.62 4.43
N GLU A 451 -14.56 11.52 5.19
CA GLU A 451 -15.25 11.34 6.46
C GLU A 451 -14.36 11.73 7.65
N ARG A 452 -13.06 11.98 7.41
CA ARG A 452 -12.12 12.43 8.43
C ARG A 452 -12.54 13.79 8.95
N ARG A 453 -12.67 13.89 10.27
CA ARG A 453 -12.95 15.17 10.91
C ARG A 453 -11.66 15.92 11.20
N PRO A 454 -11.67 17.25 11.26
CA PRO A 454 -10.48 18.03 11.64
C PRO A 454 -9.92 17.58 12.99
N GLU A 455 -10.78 17.24 13.94
CA GLU A 455 -10.40 16.71 15.25
C GLU A 455 -9.88 15.26 15.23
N ASP A 456 -9.80 14.59 14.09
CA ASP A 456 -9.21 13.24 13.94
C ASP A 456 -7.84 13.29 13.24
N GLU A 457 -7.41 14.47 12.77
CA GLU A 457 -6.13 14.64 12.10
C GLU A 457 -4.94 14.39 13.05
N PRO A 458 -4.01 13.49 12.70
CA PRO A 458 -2.84 13.17 13.52
C PRO A 458 -1.81 14.32 13.46
N THR A 459 -2.01 15.35 14.29
CA THR A 459 -1.04 16.43 14.45
C THR A 459 0.19 15.95 15.24
N PRO A 460 1.35 16.62 15.10
CA PRO A 460 2.54 16.32 15.90
C PRO A 460 2.29 16.20 17.41
N GLU A 461 1.51 17.13 18.00
CA GLU A 461 1.22 17.07 19.44
C GLU A 461 0.38 15.83 19.80
N ARG A 462 -0.61 15.49 18.98
CA ARG A 462 -1.48 14.33 19.20
C ARG A 462 -0.76 13.01 19.05
N ILE A 463 0.13 12.89 18.05
CA ILE A 463 0.97 11.69 17.89
C ILE A 463 1.82 11.49 19.15
N LYS A 464 2.37 12.57 19.69
CA LYS A 464 3.15 12.52 20.93
C LYS A 464 2.29 12.10 22.12
N GLU A 465 1.14 12.72 22.33
CA GLU A 465 0.20 12.37 23.40
C GLU A 465 -0.28 10.91 23.31
N LYS A 466 -0.68 10.46 22.11
CA LYS A 466 -1.12 9.08 21.86
C LYS A 466 -0.03 8.05 22.13
N SER A 467 1.25 8.43 21.99
CA SER A 467 2.37 7.51 22.26
C SER A 467 2.64 7.28 23.75
N GLU A 468 2.08 8.12 24.63
CA GLU A 468 2.23 7.97 26.07
C GLU A 468 1.27 6.91 26.60
N PRO A 469 1.71 6.02 27.52
CA PRO A 469 0.85 5.00 28.09
C PRO A 469 -0.24 5.64 28.96
N LEU A 470 -1.45 5.09 28.91
CA LEU A 470 -2.50 5.49 29.85
C LEU A 470 -2.27 4.79 31.19
N VAL A 471 -2.15 5.59 32.24
CA VAL A 471 -2.27 5.12 33.62
C VAL A 471 -3.76 5.12 33.96
N ASP A 472 -4.31 3.96 34.31
CA ASP A 472 -5.71 3.86 34.72
C ASP A 472 -5.90 4.36 36.18
N PRO A 473 -6.62 5.47 36.42
CA PRO A 473 -6.92 5.93 37.78
C PRO A 473 -8.01 5.08 38.47
N THR A 474 -8.68 4.18 37.74
CA THR A 474 -9.83 3.38 38.22
C THR A 474 -9.54 1.89 38.41
N MET A 475 -8.29 1.45 38.34
CA MET A 475 -7.84 0.12 38.81
C MET A 475 -7.83 -0.02 40.35
N SER A 476 -8.65 0.76 41.06
CA SER A 476 -9.12 0.33 42.38
C SER A 476 -10.20 -0.72 42.19
N PRO A 477 -10.17 -1.85 42.91
CA PRO A 477 -11.21 -2.86 42.79
C PRO A 477 -12.57 -2.21 43.11
N ARG A 478 -13.42 -2.01 42.09
CA ARG A 478 -14.83 -1.74 42.33
C ARG A 478 -15.39 -3.00 42.99
N PRO A 479 -16.02 -2.90 44.18
CA PRO A 479 -16.61 -4.06 44.83
C PRO A 479 -17.65 -4.67 43.88
N LEU A 480 -17.63 -6.00 43.81
CA LEU A 480 -18.53 -6.84 43.01
C LEU A 480 -20.00 -6.59 43.33
#